data_AF-A8X2D6-F1
#
_entry.id   AF-A8X2D6-F1
#
_cell.length_a   1.000
_cell.length_b   1.000
_cell.length_c   1.000
_cell.angle_alpha   90.00
_cell.angle_beta   90.00
_cell.angle_gamma   90.00
#
_symmetry.space_group_name_H-M   'P 1'
#
loop_
_entity.id
_entity.type
_entity.pdbx_description
1 polymer ?
#
loop_
_entity_poly.entity_id
_entity_poly.type
_entity_poly.pdbx_seq_one_letter_code
_entity_poly.pdbx_strand_id
1 'polypeptide(L)'
;MKHHKPLDIILLLAPYCRACRLVQCLKVGMKLNLSTVLEVKNSKDDAVATLIESLLYQDAKREKTLMAQFTFENPTLEEVIESKQLTIVARDPTHEMTSSDWCFFGAYTAVKFLLGLTFMKQLSTRDKTLLLANYSAKATLLFSAIRTMRAKNDKMIKPDGKDFFMEFLSKWSDFSLHFTNRVRSMLVNRLIELEITNEEFILLTVLFFCNPVLDGLSDHAVSILTEQQKVYSSALMQYCLLTYQQNGPSRFTELLSLCTVTNKYFEDVQYLYWIFQFHFHVKYKNLVASVI
;
A
#
# COMPACT_ATOMS: atom_id res chain seq x y z
N MET A 1 -74.54 26.32 39.55
CA MET A 1 -73.33 25.52 39.83
C MET A 1 -73.05 24.62 38.63
N LYS A 2 -72.16 25.07 37.73
CA LYS A 2 -71.65 24.28 36.60
C LYS A 2 -70.21 23.92 36.95
N HIS A 3 -69.91 22.63 37.11
CA HIS A 3 -68.54 22.14 37.17
C HIS A 3 -68.11 21.72 35.77
N HIS A 4 -67.28 22.53 35.11
CA HIS A 4 -66.45 22.10 34.00
C HIS A 4 -65.00 22.12 34.47
N LYS A 5 -64.36 20.95 34.47
CA LYS A 5 -62.90 20.81 34.55
C LYS A 5 -62.28 21.43 33.29
N PRO A 6 -61.19 22.21 33.37
CA PRO A 6 -60.40 22.52 32.21
C PRO A 6 -59.57 21.30 31.82
N LEU A 7 -59.62 20.93 30.54
CA LEU A 7 -58.63 20.06 29.91
C LEU A 7 -57.31 20.84 29.81
N ASP A 8 -56.27 20.36 30.47
CA ASP A 8 -54.90 20.78 30.17
C ASP A 8 -54.50 20.16 28.83
N ILE A 9 -54.62 20.97 27.78
CA ILE A 9 -54.05 20.70 26.46
C ILE A 9 -52.55 20.94 26.58
N ILE A 10 -51.78 19.87 26.80
CA ILE A 10 -50.32 19.89 26.63
C ILE A 10 -50.05 20.04 25.13
N LEU A 11 -49.75 21.27 24.72
CA LEU A 11 -49.17 21.60 23.41
C LEU A 11 -47.82 20.87 23.28
N LEU A 12 -47.82 19.76 22.54
CA LEU A 12 -46.60 19.09 22.09
C LEU A 12 -45.87 20.00 21.10
N LEU A 13 -44.90 20.76 21.60
CA LEU A 13 -43.90 21.45 20.77
C LEU A 13 -43.23 20.43 19.85
N ALA A 14 -43.30 20.69 18.54
CA ALA A 14 -42.65 19.87 17.52
C ALA A 14 -41.14 19.79 17.81
N PRO A 15 -40.52 18.59 17.79
CA PRO A 15 -39.12 18.44 18.13
C PRO A 15 -38.23 19.12 17.07
N TYR A 16 -37.46 20.12 17.50
CA TYR A 16 -36.59 20.94 16.64
C TYR A 16 -35.34 20.21 16.11
N CYS A 17 -35.01 19.01 16.60
CA CYS A 17 -33.88 18.23 16.09
C CYS A 17 -34.11 16.72 16.21
N ARG A 18 -33.29 15.94 15.48
CA ARG A 18 -33.36 14.46 15.47
C ARG A 18 -33.21 13.84 16.86
N ALA A 19 -32.34 14.40 17.70
CA ALA A 19 -32.15 13.94 19.09
C ALA A 19 -33.39 14.21 19.95
N CYS A 20 -33.98 15.41 19.87
CA CYS A 20 -35.21 15.73 20.59
C CYS A 20 -36.38 14.84 20.19
N ARG A 21 -36.48 14.49 18.89
CA ARG A 21 -37.49 13.56 18.39
C ARG A 21 -37.29 12.15 18.97
N LEU A 22 -36.07 11.64 18.98
CA LEU A 22 -35.76 10.34 19.58
C LEU A 22 -36.13 10.29 21.07
N VAL A 23 -35.81 11.34 21.82
CA VAL A 23 -36.18 11.47 23.24
C VAL A 23 -37.71 11.46 23.42
N GLN A 24 -38.46 12.16 22.57
CA GLN A 24 -39.92 12.13 22.61
C GLN A 24 -40.47 10.74 22.26
N CYS A 25 -39.92 10.07 21.24
CA CYS A 25 -40.29 8.70 20.87
C CYS A 25 -40.10 7.72 22.04
N LEU A 26 -38.99 7.84 22.77
CA LEU A 26 -38.74 7.04 23.97
C LEU A 26 -39.74 7.35 25.08
N LYS A 27 -40.06 8.63 25.31
CA LYS A 27 -41.05 9.06 26.31
C LYS A 27 -42.47 8.54 26.04
N VAL A 28 -42.86 8.37 24.77
CA VAL A 28 -44.17 7.78 24.41
C VAL A 28 -44.15 6.25 24.32
N GLY A 29 -43.09 5.61 24.82
CA GLY A 29 -43.03 4.15 24.99
C GLY A 29 -42.44 3.37 23.82
N MET A 30 -41.79 4.04 22.86
CA MET A 30 -41.03 3.32 21.84
C MET A 30 -39.86 2.60 22.50
N LYS A 31 -39.82 1.27 22.39
CA LYS A 31 -38.70 0.47 22.91
C LYS A 31 -37.58 0.48 21.88
N LEU A 32 -36.44 1.07 22.24
CA LEU A 32 -35.19 0.90 21.49
C LEU A 32 -34.78 -0.57 21.63
N ASN A 33 -34.82 -1.30 20.52
CA ASN A 33 -34.31 -2.66 20.50
C ASN A 33 -32.78 -2.56 20.43
N LEU A 34 -32.16 -2.58 21.61
CA LEU A 34 -30.72 -2.34 21.77
C LEU A 34 -29.89 -3.43 21.07
N SER A 35 -30.45 -4.63 20.89
CA SER A 35 -29.84 -5.69 20.07
C SER A 35 -29.62 -5.24 18.64
N THR A 36 -30.60 -4.64 17.96
CA THR A 36 -30.39 -4.07 16.60
C THR A 36 -29.44 -2.88 16.54
N VAL A 37 -29.14 -2.21 17.66
CA VAL A 37 -28.18 -1.08 17.73
C VAL A 37 -26.77 -1.57 18.05
N LEU A 38 -26.63 -2.65 18.83
CA LEU A 38 -25.37 -3.30 19.18
C LEU A 38 -24.94 -4.35 18.14
N GLU A 39 -25.90 -4.94 17.42
CA GLU A 39 -25.70 -5.86 16.28
C GLU A 39 -25.66 -5.13 14.93
N VAL A 40 -25.40 -3.82 14.92
CA VAL A 40 -24.90 -3.18 13.68
C VAL A 40 -23.47 -3.69 13.47
N LYS A 41 -23.34 -4.96 13.05
CA LYS A 41 -22.21 -5.41 12.25
C LYS A 41 -22.18 -4.47 11.06
N ASN A 42 -21.31 -3.48 11.13
CA ASN A 42 -21.18 -2.49 10.09
C ASN A 42 -20.58 -3.22 8.89
N SER A 43 -21.43 -3.67 7.97
CA SER A 43 -21.03 -4.40 6.75
C SER A 43 -19.87 -3.74 5.99
N LYS A 44 -19.69 -2.43 6.14
CA LYS A 44 -18.54 -1.70 5.60
C LYS A 44 -17.24 -2.01 6.34
N ASP A 45 -17.28 -2.11 7.67
CA ASP A 45 -16.11 -2.50 8.48
C ASP A 45 -15.71 -3.95 8.14
N ASP A 46 -16.67 -4.86 8.01
CA ASP A 46 -16.43 -6.25 7.60
C ASP A 46 -15.82 -6.33 6.18
N ALA A 47 -16.28 -5.48 5.26
CA ALA A 47 -15.74 -5.41 3.90
C ALA A 47 -14.30 -4.87 3.89
N VAL A 48 -14.00 -3.84 4.71
CA VAL A 48 -12.64 -3.31 4.86
C VAL A 48 -11.71 -4.35 5.47
N ALA A 49 -12.15 -5.07 6.52
CA ALA A 49 -11.38 -6.15 7.12
C ALA A 49 -11.06 -7.25 6.09
N THR A 50 -12.07 -7.71 5.34
CA THR A 50 -11.90 -8.72 4.29
C THR A 50 -10.94 -8.25 3.19
N LEU A 51 -11.01 -6.98 2.79
CA LEU A 51 -10.10 -6.39 1.82
C LEU A 51 -8.66 -6.42 2.34
N ILE A 52 -8.43 -5.96 3.57
CA ILE A 52 -7.12 -5.93 4.22
C ILE A 52 -6.56 -7.36 4.35
N GLU A 53 -7.36 -8.31 4.83
CA GLU A 53 -6.95 -9.72 4.97
C GLU A 53 -6.51 -10.32 3.62
N SER A 54 -7.26 -10.06 2.55
CA SER A 54 -6.92 -10.51 1.21
C SER A 54 -5.59 -9.92 0.71
N LEU A 55 -5.36 -8.63 0.97
CA LEU A 55 -4.11 -7.96 0.61
C LEU A 55 -2.92 -8.49 1.42
N LEU A 56 -3.09 -8.67 2.73
CA LEU A 56 -2.06 -9.21 3.61
C LEU A 56 -1.70 -10.65 3.24
N TYR A 57 -2.70 -11.47 2.88
CA TYR A 57 -2.46 -12.82 2.39
C TYR A 57 -1.60 -12.83 1.10
N GLN A 58 -1.91 -11.93 0.16
CA GLN A 58 -1.11 -11.77 -1.06
C GLN A 58 0.31 -11.28 -0.77
N ASP A 59 0.48 -10.34 0.17
CA ASP A 59 1.79 -9.84 0.60
C ASP A 59 2.62 -10.95 1.29
N ALA A 60 2.01 -11.73 2.18
CA ALA A 60 2.68 -12.84 2.85
C ALA A 60 3.16 -13.90 1.83
N LYS A 61 2.34 -14.20 0.81
CA LYS A 61 2.75 -15.09 -0.29
C LYS A 61 3.90 -14.48 -1.09
N ARG A 62 3.85 -13.19 -1.41
CA ARG A 62 4.91 -12.45 -2.11
C ARG A 62 6.23 -12.52 -1.34
N GLU A 63 6.22 -12.22 -0.04
CA GLU A 63 7.40 -12.24 0.82
C GLU A 63 7.97 -13.66 0.97
N LYS A 64 7.11 -14.67 1.15
CA LYS A 64 7.54 -16.08 1.17
C LYS A 64 8.26 -16.48 -0.11
N THR A 65 7.70 -16.10 -1.27
CA THR A 65 8.35 -16.33 -2.56
C THR A 65 9.72 -15.67 -2.58
N LEU A 66 9.80 -14.36 -2.31
CA LEU A 66 11.06 -13.59 -2.29
C LEU A 66 12.15 -14.24 -1.44
N MET A 67 11.79 -14.80 -0.29
CA MET A 67 12.73 -15.39 0.67
C MET A 67 13.23 -16.79 0.31
N ALA A 68 12.38 -17.57 -0.36
CA ALA A 68 12.59 -19.02 -0.48
C ALA A 68 12.81 -19.48 -1.92
N GLN A 69 12.67 -18.60 -2.91
CA GLN A 69 12.67 -18.97 -4.32
C GLN A 69 13.54 -18.04 -5.15
N PHE A 70 13.91 -18.50 -6.35
CA PHE A 70 14.59 -17.68 -7.35
C PHE A 70 14.38 -18.26 -8.75
N THR A 71 14.90 -17.58 -9.77
CA THR A 71 14.92 -18.09 -11.15
C THR A 71 16.19 -17.62 -11.87
N PHE A 72 16.67 -18.46 -12.80
CA PHE A 72 17.77 -18.12 -13.71
C PHE A 72 17.29 -17.37 -14.96
N GLU A 73 15.97 -17.30 -15.17
CA GLU A 73 15.39 -16.61 -16.31
C GLU A 73 15.47 -15.09 -16.13
N ASN A 74 15.47 -14.37 -17.26
CA ASN A 74 15.55 -12.91 -17.30
C ASN A 74 14.40 -12.32 -18.15
N PRO A 75 13.13 -12.50 -17.71
CA PRO A 75 11.98 -12.05 -18.47
C PRO A 75 11.87 -10.52 -18.53
N THR A 76 11.20 -10.02 -19.56
CA THR A 76 10.74 -8.61 -19.62
C THR A 76 9.47 -8.40 -18.79
N LEU A 77 9.08 -7.14 -18.60
CA LEU A 77 7.80 -6.83 -17.96
C LEU A 77 6.60 -7.40 -18.73
N GLU A 78 6.61 -7.30 -20.06
CA GLU A 78 5.56 -7.83 -20.94
C GLU A 78 5.41 -9.33 -20.79
N GLU A 79 6.52 -10.08 -20.77
CA GLU A 79 6.49 -11.53 -20.58
C GLU A 79 5.89 -11.92 -19.21
N VAL A 80 6.16 -11.12 -18.17
CA VAL A 80 5.56 -11.34 -16.84
C VAL A 80 4.06 -11.03 -16.83
N ILE A 81 3.64 -9.97 -17.54
CA ILE A 81 2.22 -9.59 -17.68
C ILE A 81 1.44 -10.66 -18.45
N GLU A 82 2.01 -11.18 -19.53
CA GLU A 82 1.46 -12.26 -20.34
C GLU A 82 1.49 -13.62 -19.63
N SER A 83 1.96 -13.65 -18.37
CA SER A 83 1.99 -14.84 -17.53
C SER A 83 2.82 -15.97 -18.15
N LYS A 84 3.94 -15.62 -18.81
CA LYS A 84 4.95 -16.59 -19.21
C LYS A 84 5.31 -17.46 -18.01
N GLN A 85 5.22 -18.77 -18.20
CA GLN A 85 5.52 -19.73 -17.15
C GLN A 85 7.04 -19.74 -16.92
N LEU A 86 7.48 -19.11 -15.83
CA LEU A 86 8.86 -19.13 -15.40
C LEU A 86 9.14 -20.38 -14.56
N THR A 87 10.33 -20.92 -14.73
CA THR A 87 10.92 -21.95 -13.90
C THR A 87 11.40 -21.31 -12.61
N ILE A 88 10.54 -21.38 -11.59
CA ILE A 88 10.87 -20.92 -10.24
C ILE A 88 11.39 -22.11 -9.44
N VAL A 89 12.59 -21.97 -8.90
CA VAL A 89 13.26 -23.00 -8.12
C VAL A 89 13.32 -22.59 -6.65
N ALA A 90 13.30 -23.59 -5.76
CA ALA A 90 13.56 -23.35 -4.35
C ALA A 90 15.03 -22.95 -4.16
N ARG A 91 15.26 -21.94 -3.32
CA ARG A 91 16.61 -21.48 -2.99
C ARG A 91 17.25 -22.42 -1.99
N ASP A 92 18.42 -22.94 -2.34
CA ASP A 92 19.32 -23.59 -1.39
C ASP A 92 19.92 -22.51 -0.46
N PRO A 93 19.90 -22.67 0.88
CA PRO A 93 20.54 -21.73 1.80
C PRO A 93 22.02 -21.45 1.53
N THR A 94 22.73 -22.37 0.86
CA THR A 94 24.14 -22.23 0.47
C THR A 94 24.33 -21.45 -0.84
N HIS A 95 23.27 -21.28 -1.63
CA HIS A 95 23.32 -20.51 -2.87
C HIS A 95 23.28 -19.01 -2.56
N GLU A 96 24.41 -18.33 -2.76
CA GLU A 96 24.47 -16.87 -2.67
C GLU A 96 23.85 -16.20 -3.90
N MET A 97 22.78 -15.45 -3.68
CA MET A 97 22.19 -14.59 -4.71
C MET A 97 22.96 -13.27 -4.82
N THR A 98 23.20 -12.80 -6.04
CA THR A 98 23.82 -11.50 -6.28
C THR A 98 22.86 -10.35 -5.96
N SER A 99 23.37 -9.13 -5.79
CA SER A 99 22.52 -7.94 -5.64
C SER A 99 21.59 -7.74 -6.86
N SER A 100 22.03 -8.11 -8.07
CA SER A 100 21.20 -8.08 -9.27
C SER A 100 20.05 -9.09 -9.21
N ASP A 101 20.30 -10.29 -8.67
CA ASP A 101 19.25 -11.29 -8.47
C ASP A 101 18.21 -10.82 -7.46
N TRP A 102 18.65 -10.18 -6.37
CA TRP A 102 17.76 -9.60 -5.37
C TRP A 102 16.90 -8.46 -5.91
N CYS A 103 17.50 -7.53 -6.67
CA CYS A 103 16.75 -6.47 -7.34
C CYS A 103 15.68 -7.04 -8.27
N PHE A 104 16.06 -8.01 -9.10
CA PHE A 104 15.14 -8.65 -10.02
C PHE A 104 14.01 -9.38 -9.30
N PHE A 105 14.33 -10.19 -8.30
CA PHE A 105 13.29 -11.00 -7.64
C PHE A 105 12.38 -10.15 -6.74
N GLY A 106 12.91 -9.06 -6.17
CA GLY A 106 12.12 -8.01 -5.56
C GLY A 106 11.11 -7.40 -6.55
N ALA A 107 11.59 -6.96 -7.73
CA ALA A 107 10.74 -6.40 -8.77
C ALA A 107 9.70 -7.41 -9.28
N TYR A 108 10.12 -8.66 -9.54
CA TYR A 108 9.25 -9.74 -9.99
C TYR A 108 8.11 -9.99 -9.01
N THR A 109 8.42 -10.16 -7.72
CA THR A 109 7.40 -10.44 -6.71
C THR A 109 6.48 -9.24 -6.50
N ALA A 110 6.98 -8.00 -6.56
CA ALA A 110 6.15 -6.79 -6.53
C ALA A 110 5.21 -6.71 -7.74
N VAL A 111 5.70 -6.93 -8.96
CA VAL A 111 4.88 -6.98 -10.18
C VAL A 111 3.80 -8.04 -10.08
N LYS A 112 4.13 -9.25 -9.61
CA LYS A 112 3.16 -10.34 -9.42
C LYS A 112 2.10 -10.02 -8.37
N PHE A 113 2.47 -9.32 -7.29
CA PHE A 113 1.51 -8.82 -6.30
C PHE A 113 0.56 -7.80 -6.93
N LEU A 114 1.08 -6.79 -7.61
CA LEU A 114 0.27 -5.74 -8.25
C LEU A 114 -0.65 -6.33 -9.34
N LEU A 115 -0.14 -7.22 -10.19
CA LEU A 115 -0.95 -7.96 -11.18
C LEU A 115 -2.03 -8.85 -10.55
N GLY A 116 -1.85 -9.28 -9.29
CA GLY A 116 -2.80 -10.08 -8.54
C GLY A 116 -4.04 -9.30 -8.09
N LEU A 117 -3.99 -7.96 -8.09
CA LEU A 117 -5.12 -7.11 -7.75
C LEU A 117 -6.29 -7.35 -8.72
N THR A 118 -7.49 -7.50 -8.17
CA THR A 118 -8.67 -7.98 -8.92
C THR A 118 -9.01 -7.10 -10.13
N PHE A 119 -8.88 -5.77 -9.99
CA PHE A 119 -9.17 -4.81 -11.06
C PHE A 119 -8.18 -4.89 -12.23
N MET A 120 -6.97 -5.42 -12.04
CA MET A 120 -5.98 -5.54 -13.12
C MET A 120 -6.50 -6.39 -14.27
N LYS A 121 -7.39 -7.36 -14.01
CA LYS A 121 -8.01 -8.19 -15.06
C LYS A 121 -8.83 -7.38 -16.07
N GLN A 122 -9.31 -6.20 -15.68
CA GLN A 122 -10.15 -5.33 -16.50
C GLN A 122 -9.34 -4.36 -17.37
N LEU A 123 -8.01 -4.31 -17.17
CA LEU A 123 -7.12 -3.41 -17.90
C LEU A 123 -6.50 -4.10 -19.12
N SER A 124 -6.27 -3.32 -20.17
CA SER A 124 -5.53 -3.76 -21.36
C SER A 124 -4.06 -4.07 -21.01
N THR A 125 -3.39 -4.91 -21.80
CA THR A 125 -1.95 -5.17 -21.62
C THR A 125 -1.14 -3.87 -21.64
N ARG A 126 -1.47 -2.95 -22.55
CA ARG A 126 -0.83 -1.63 -22.66
C ARG A 126 -0.96 -0.81 -21.37
N ASP A 127 -2.15 -0.72 -20.80
CA ASP A 127 -2.39 0.05 -19.56
C ASP A 127 -1.72 -0.63 -18.35
N LYS A 128 -1.71 -1.98 -18.30
CA LYS A 128 -0.96 -2.74 -17.29
C LYS A 128 0.54 -2.43 -17.36
N THR A 129 1.11 -2.45 -18.57
CA THR A 129 2.53 -2.15 -18.78
C THR A 129 2.86 -0.74 -18.30
N LEU A 130 2.05 0.27 -18.66
CA LEU A 130 2.26 1.65 -18.23
C LEU A 130 2.24 1.80 -16.70
N LEU A 131 1.23 1.22 -16.03
CA LEU A 131 1.11 1.28 -14.57
C LEU A 131 2.28 0.59 -13.87
N LEU A 132 2.60 -0.63 -14.31
CA LEU A 132 3.65 -1.43 -13.69
C LEU A 132 5.04 -0.84 -13.93
N ALA A 133 5.33 -0.34 -15.14
CA ALA A 133 6.59 0.34 -15.43
C ALA A 133 6.78 1.58 -14.54
N ASN A 134 5.71 2.33 -14.24
CA ASN A 134 5.80 3.55 -13.43
C ASN A 134 5.91 3.33 -11.92
N TYR A 135 5.37 2.21 -11.41
CA TYR A 135 5.20 2.03 -9.97
C TYR A 135 5.92 0.80 -9.38
N SER A 136 6.27 -0.20 -10.18
CA SER A 136 6.79 -1.47 -9.62
C SER A 136 8.11 -1.31 -8.88
N ALA A 137 9.00 -0.41 -9.32
CA ALA A 137 10.21 -0.10 -8.55
C ALA A 137 9.88 0.57 -7.22
N LYS A 138 8.95 1.54 -7.19
CA LYS A 138 8.50 2.17 -5.94
C LYS A 138 7.89 1.14 -4.97
N ALA A 139 7.04 0.26 -5.48
CA ALA A 139 6.49 -0.85 -4.71
C ALA A 139 7.60 -1.79 -4.17
N THR A 140 8.59 -2.11 -4.99
CA THR A 140 9.74 -2.95 -4.59
C THR A 140 10.54 -2.32 -3.45
N LEU A 141 10.76 -1.00 -3.52
CA LEU A 141 11.45 -0.24 -2.47
C LEU A 141 10.62 -0.19 -1.18
N LEU A 142 9.32 0.08 -1.28
CA LEU A 142 8.39 0.05 -0.14
C LEU A 142 8.38 -1.32 0.54
N PHE A 143 8.24 -2.39 -0.23
CA PHE A 143 8.27 -3.76 0.29
C PHE A 143 9.60 -4.14 0.93
N SER A 144 10.71 -3.63 0.38
CA SER A 144 12.04 -3.83 0.98
C SER A 144 12.18 -3.05 2.29
N ALA A 145 11.62 -1.84 2.35
CA ALA A 145 11.65 -0.99 3.53
C ALA A 145 10.84 -1.57 4.68
N ILE A 146 9.59 -2.01 4.44
CA ILE A 146 8.75 -2.59 5.50
C ILE A 146 9.37 -3.87 6.07
N ARG A 147 9.97 -4.71 5.22
CA ARG A 147 10.69 -5.90 5.66
C ARG A 147 11.91 -5.55 6.50
N THR A 148 12.67 -4.55 6.07
CA THR A 148 13.84 -4.05 6.83
C THR A 148 13.42 -3.54 8.21
N MET A 149 12.33 -2.77 8.28
CA MET A 149 11.74 -2.30 9.54
C MET A 149 11.31 -3.47 10.43
N ARG A 150 10.62 -4.47 9.88
CA ARG A 150 10.21 -5.70 10.61
C ARG A 150 11.42 -6.48 11.15
N ALA A 151 12.54 -6.45 10.43
CA ALA A 151 13.81 -7.02 10.86
C ALA A 151 14.56 -6.16 11.90
N LYS A 152 13.95 -5.07 12.38
CA LYS A 152 14.51 -4.12 13.35
C LYS A 152 15.83 -3.49 12.89
N ASN A 153 15.92 -3.20 11.59
CA ASN A 153 17.07 -2.53 11.00
C ASN A 153 16.65 -1.13 10.50
N ASP A 154 17.54 -0.15 10.65
CA ASP A 154 17.35 1.25 10.25
C ASP A 154 17.99 1.56 8.88
N LYS A 155 18.59 0.55 8.25
CA LYS A 155 19.22 0.63 6.93
C LYS A 155 18.68 -0.48 6.05
N MET A 156 18.36 -0.13 4.81
CA MET A 156 17.85 -1.06 3.81
C MET A 156 18.77 -2.27 3.69
N ILE A 157 18.25 -3.44 4.05
CA ILE A 157 18.95 -4.71 3.90
C ILE A 157 18.38 -5.49 2.74
N LYS A 158 19.13 -6.46 2.22
CA LYS A 158 18.63 -7.52 1.34
C LYS A 158 17.95 -8.63 2.16
N PRO A 159 17.27 -9.59 1.51
CA PRO A 159 16.71 -10.75 2.20
C PRO A 159 17.73 -11.64 2.90
N ASP A 160 19.01 -11.60 2.51
CA ASP A 160 20.12 -12.28 3.19
C ASP A 160 20.68 -11.50 4.40
N GLY A 161 20.11 -10.34 4.73
CA GLY A 161 20.53 -9.49 5.84
C GLY A 161 21.73 -8.56 5.54
N LYS A 162 22.37 -8.69 4.37
CA LYS A 162 23.46 -7.79 3.97
C LYS A 162 22.90 -6.43 3.56
N ASP A 163 23.68 -5.36 3.73
CA ASP A 163 23.30 -4.02 3.30
C ASP A 163 23.01 -3.99 1.78
N PHE A 164 21.91 -3.34 1.40
CA PHE A 164 21.47 -3.29 0.01
C PHE A 164 22.37 -2.42 -0.87
N PHE A 165 22.82 -1.28 -0.35
CA PHE A 165 23.52 -0.26 -1.13
C PHE A 165 25.04 -0.33 -0.98
N MET A 166 25.56 -1.03 0.03
CA MET A 166 27.01 -1.02 0.33
C MET A 166 27.86 -1.48 -0.86
N GLU A 167 27.43 -2.49 -1.62
CA GLU A 167 28.17 -2.94 -2.82
C GLU A 167 28.28 -1.86 -3.90
N PHE A 168 27.25 -1.01 -4.00
CA PHE A 168 27.23 0.12 -4.93
C PHE A 168 28.08 1.26 -4.36
N LEU A 169 27.80 1.68 -3.14
CA LEU A 169 28.45 2.83 -2.51
C LEU A 169 29.96 2.63 -2.30
N SER A 170 30.44 1.39 -2.12
CA SER A 170 31.88 1.12 -2.02
C SER A 170 32.64 1.30 -3.34
N LYS A 171 31.95 1.28 -4.48
CA LYS A 171 32.56 1.41 -5.82
C LYS A 171 32.82 2.86 -6.21
N TRP A 172 32.23 3.84 -5.51
CA TRP A 172 32.43 5.25 -5.81
C TRP A 172 32.51 6.10 -4.54
N SER A 173 33.69 6.67 -4.30
CA SER A 173 33.98 7.50 -3.12
C SER A 173 33.35 8.89 -3.17
N ASP A 174 32.87 9.35 -4.32
CA ASP A 174 32.45 10.75 -4.51
C ASP A 174 31.04 11.02 -3.99
N PHE A 175 30.33 9.98 -3.54
CA PHE A 175 29.06 10.17 -2.85
C PHE A 175 29.28 10.85 -1.51
N SER A 176 28.61 11.99 -1.31
CA SER A 176 28.57 12.61 0.01
C SER A 176 28.03 11.63 1.06
N LEU A 177 28.53 11.74 2.30
CA LEU A 177 28.02 10.96 3.43
C LEU A 177 26.51 11.19 3.64
N HIS A 178 26.04 12.41 3.40
CA HIS A 178 24.63 12.75 3.46
C HIS A 178 23.79 11.95 2.45
N PHE A 179 24.21 11.89 1.19
CA PHE A 179 23.51 11.11 0.16
C PHE A 179 23.55 9.61 0.47
N THR A 180 24.71 9.10 0.88
CA THR A 180 24.92 7.71 1.30
C THR A 180 23.95 7.31 2.42
N ASN A 181 23.86 8.12 3.47
CA ASN A 181 22.94 7.85 4.59
C ASN A 181 21.48 7.95 4.17
N ARG A 182 21.14 8.93 3.32
CA ARG A 182 19.78 9.13 2.83
C ARG A 182 19.28 7.92 2.04
N VAL A 183 20.07 7.41 1.09
CA VAL A 183 19.67 6.24 0.30
C VAL A 183 19.60 4.96 1.13
N ARG A 184 20.43 4.83 2.17
CA ARG A 184 20.38 3.64 3.04
C ARG A 184 19.19 3.65 3.99
N SER A 185 18.76 4.81 4.50
CA SER A 185 17.87 4.85 5.66
C SER A 185 16.58 5.64 5.49
N MET A 186 16.47 6.59 4.53
CA MET A 186 15.36 7.55 4.50
C MET A 186 13.97 6.90 4.49
N LEU A 187 13.74 5.93 3.61
CA LEU A 187 12.43 5.28 3.53
C LEU A 187 12.15 4.41 4.76
N VAL A 188 13.12 3.63 5.21
CA VAL A 188 12.99 2.73 6.38
C VAL A 188 12.71 3.53 7.65
N ASN A 189 13.49 4.59 7.89
CA ASN A 189 13.31 5.46 9.04
C ASN A 189 11.95 6.15 9.01
N ARG A 190 11.46 6.55 7.83
CA ARG A 190 10.12 7.13 7.75
C ARG A 190 9.03 6.13 8.16
N LEU A 191 9.16 4.85 7.80
CA LEU A 191 8.23 3.81 8.25
C LEU A 191 8.33 3.58 9.77
N ILE A 192 9.54 3.59 10.32
CA ILE A 192 9.80 3.47 11.77
C ILE A 192 9.19 4.64 12.53
N GLU A 193 9.45 5.87 12.10
CA GLU A 193 8.92 7.11 12.71
C GLU A 193 7.39 7.12 12.73
N LEU A 194 6.76 6.60 11.67
CA LEU A 194 5.32 6.50 11.58
C LEU A 194 4.76 5.33 12.41
N GLU A 195 5.59 4.42 12.92
CA GLU A 195 5.13 3.16 13.53
C GLU A 195 4.09 2.46 12.65
N ILE A 196 4.35 2.40 11.34
CA ILE A 196 3.36 1.96 10.36
C ILE A 196 2.96 0.49 10.59
N THR A 197 1.67 0.20 10.57
CA THR A 197 1.17 -1.18 10.67
C THR A 197 1.19 -1.88 9.30
N ASN A 198 1.03 -3.20 9.29
CA ASN A 198 1.00 -3.98 8.04
C ASN A 198 -0.24 -3.62 7.20
N GLU A 199 -1.36 -3.39 7.87
CA GLU A 199 -2.65 -3.00 7.30
C GLU A 199 -2.55 -1.63 6.64
N GLU A 200 -1.98 -0.64 7.33
CA GLU A 200 -1.75 0.71 6.78
C GLU A 200 -0.81 0.66 5.59
N PHE A 201 0.30 -0.06 5.72
CA PHE A 201 1.31 -0.18 4.68
C PHE A 201 0.74 -0.80 3.39
N ILE A 202 -0.03 -1.89 3.50
CA ILE A 202 -0.52 -2.59 2.31
C ILE A 202 -1.63 -1.79 1.61
N LEU A 203 -2.50 -1.12 2.37
CA LEU A 203 -3.50 -0.21 1.80
C LEU A 203 -2.84 0.98 1.10
N LEU A 204 -1.82 1.60 1.69
CA LEU A 204 -1.07 2.69 1.07
C LEU A 204 -0.36 2.26 -0.21
N THR A 205 0.26 1.08 -0.21
CA THR A 205 0.97 0.55 -1.38
C THR A 205 0.01 0.41 -2.57
N VAL A 206 -1.20 -0.10 -2.34
CA VAL A 206 -2.22 -0.22 -3.41
C VAL A 206 -2.82 1.14 -3.77
N LEU A 207 -3.08 2.00 -2.78
CA LEU A 207 -3.60 3.35 -3.01
C LEU A 207 -2.66 4.18 -3.91
N PHE A 208 -1.35 4.14 -3.65
CA PHE A 208 -0.35 4.83 -4.45
C PHE A 208 -0.20 4.22 -5.86
N PHE A 209 -0.44 2.92 -6.02
CA PHE A 209 -0.48 2.27 -7.33
C PHE A 209 -1.70 2.72 -8.16
N CYS A 210 -2.84 3.01 -7.52
CA CYS A 210 -4.04 3.52 -8.18
C CYS A 210 -3.89 5.00 -8.59
N ASN A 211 -3.08 5.26 -9.63
CA ASN A 211 -2.81 6.59 -10.17
C ASN A 211 -3.57 6.86 -11.49
N PRO A 212 -4.75 7.52 -11.46
CA PRO A 212 -5.53 7.83 -12.65
C PRO A 212 -4.95 8.98 -13.49
N VAL A 213 -4.00 9.77 -12.96
CA VAL A 213 -3.40 10.90 -13.67
C VAL A 213 -2.10 10.52 -14.40
N LEU A 214 -1.82 9.21 -14.54
CA LEU A 214 -0.66 8.75 -15.27
C LEU A 214 -0.85 8.99 -16.78
N ASP A 215 0.13 9.68 -17.38
CA ASP A 215 0.11 10.02 -18.79
C ASP A 215 0.05 8.76 -19.69
N GLY A 216 -0.76 8.85 -20.75
CA GLY A 216 -0.90 7.80 -21.76
C GLY A 216 -1.88 6.67 -21.40
N LEU A 217 -2.51 6.69 -20.23
CA LEU A 217 -3.59 5.75 -19.90
C LEU A 217 -4.81 5.94 -20.81
N SER A 218 -5.55 4.84 -21.05
CA SER A 218 -6.85 4.91 -21.72
C SER A 218 -7.93 5.48 -20.80
N ASP A 219 -8.97 6.10 -21.36
CA ASP A 219 -10.12 6.62 -20.58
C ASP A 219 -10.77 5.52 -19.71
N HIS A 220 -10.82 4.30 -20.23
CA HIS A 220 -11.30 3.12 -19.50
C HIS A 220 -10.42 2.80 -18.28
N ALA A 221 -9.09 2.81 -18.45
CA ALA A 221 -8.16 2.61 -17.34
C ALA A 221 -8.25 3.74 -16.30
N VAL A 222 -8.36 5.00 -16.74
CA VAL A 222 -8.54 6.15 -15.85
C VAL A 222 -9.82 6.01 -15.02
N SER A 223 -10.92 5.56 -15.63
CA SER A 223 -12.18 5.30 -14.93
C SER A 223 -12.02 4.24 -13.84
N ILE A 224 -11.45 3.08 -14.18
CA ILE A 224 -11.19 1.99 -13.22
C ILE A 224 -10.29 2.47 -12.09
N LEU A 225 -9.17 3.11 -12.40
CA LEU A 225 -8.21 3.56 -11.39
C LEU A 225 -8.79 4.63 -10.47
N THR A 226 -9.65 5.51 -10.99
CA THR A 226 -10.36 6.52 -10.18
C THR A 226 -11.31 5.85 -9.19
N GLU A 227 -12.02 4.81 -9.61
CA GLU A 227 -12.87 4.03 -8.70
C GLU A 227 -12.05 3.30 -7.64
N GLN A 228 -10.98 2.61 -8.05
CA GLN A 228 -10.13 1.85 -7.13
C GLN A 228 -9.41 2.77 -6.14
N GLN A 229 -8.91 3.93 -6.58
CA GLN A 229 -8.32 4.93 -5.69
C GLN A 229 -9.30 5.37 -4.60
N LYS A 230 -10.59 5.58 -4.94
CA LYS A 230 -11.65 5.90 -3.96
C LYS A 230 -11.88 4.74 -2.99
N VAL A 231 -11.90 3.50 -3.47
CA VAL A 231 -12.08 2.30 -2.64
C VAL A 231 -10.96 2.19 -1.61
N TYR A 232 -9.69 2.19 -2.04
CA TYR A 232 -8.55 2.05 -1.13
C TYR A 232 -8.35 3.25 -0.21
N SER A 233 -8.63 4.48 -0.69
CA SER A 233 -8.61 5.69 0.14
C SER A 233 -9.68 5.64 1.23
N SER A 234 -10.89 5.21 0.89
CA SER A 234 -11.99 5.06 1.87
C SER A 234 -11.68 3.96 2.88
N ALA A 235 -11.14 2.82 2.43
CA ALA A 235 -10.74 1.73 3.31
C ALA A 235 -9.64 2.15 4.29
N LEU A 236 -8.63 2.89 3.84
CA LEU A 236 -7.59 3.43 4.71
C LEU A 236 -8.15 4.43 5.72
N MET A 237 -8.99 5.37 5.29
CA MET A 237 -9.63 6.32 6.21
C MET A 237 -10.48 5.60 7.26
N GLN A 238 -11.25 4.60 6.84
CA GLN A 238 -12.10 3.82 7.73
C GLN A 238 -11.28 3.01 8.73
N TYR A 239 -10.19 2.37 8.28
CA TYR A 239 -9.23 1.71 9.16
C TYR A 239 -8.65 2.69 10.18
N CYS A 240 -8.25 3.89 9.75
CA CYS A 240 -7.72 4.91 10.65
C CYS A 240 -8.77 5.38 11.68
N LEU A 241 -10.02 5.58 11.28
CA LEU A 241 -11.10 5.98 12.17
C LEU A 241 -11.43 4.91 13.21
N LEU A 242 -11.43 3.63 12.81
CA LEU A 242 -11.69 2.52 13.73
C LEU A 242 -10.55 2.34 14.74
N THR A 243 -9.30 2.43 14.27
CA THR A 243 -8.11 2.15 15.07
C THR A 243 -7.72 3.32 15.97
N TYR A 244 -7.82 4.57 15.47
CA TYR A 244 -7.33 5.77 16.14
C TYR A 244 -8.43 6.78 16.52
N GLN A 245 -9.71 6.45 16.26
CA GLN A 245 -10.88 7.25 16.62
C GLN A 245 -10.76 8.71 16.17
N GLN A 246 -10.77 9.65 17.12
CA GLN A 246 -10.65 11.09 16.85
C GLN A 246 -9.35 11.51 16.16
N ASN A 247 -8.28 10.71 16.29
CA ASN A 247 -7.00 10.95 15.63
C ASN A 247 -6.93 10.32 14.22
N GLY A 248 -7.96 9.58 13.79
CA GLY A 248 -8.00 8.89 12.50
C GLY A 248 -7.73 9.78 11.29
N PRO A 249 -8.37 10.97 11.15
CA PRO A 249 -8.09 11.88 10.02
C PRO A 249 -6.66 12.42 9.99
N SER A 250 -6.07 12.70 11.16
CA SER A 250 -4.67 13.12 11.28
C SER A 250 -3.75 12.00 10.85
N ARG A 251 -3.97 10.79 11.36
CA ARG A 251 -3.21 9.59 10.97
C ARG A 251 -3.29 9.34 9.47
N PHE A 252 -4.49 9.41 8.88
CA PHE A 252 -4.67 9.27 7.44
C PHE A 252 -3.80 10.27 6.64
N THR A 253 -3.77 11.53 7.06
CA THR A 253 -2.97 12.57 6.39
C THR A 253 -1.46 12.32 6.56
N GLU A 254 -1.02 11.90 7.75
CA GLU A 254 0.37 11.50 8.01
C GLU A 254 0.80 10.33 7.13
N LEU A 255 -0.06 9.31 6.97
CA LEU A 255 0.21 8.17 6.11
C LEU A 255 0.31 8.57 4.63
N LEU A 256 -0.56 9.46 4.15
CA LEU A 256 -0.47 9.96 2.77
C LEU A 256 0.83 10.74 2.50
N SER A 257 1.43 11.36 3.53
CA SER A 257 2.74 12.02 3.39
C SER A 257 3.85 11.07 2.95
N LEU A 258 3.68 9.75 3.14
CA LEU A 258 4.66 8.75 2.69
C LEU A 258 4.84 8.75 1.17
N CYS A 259 3.87 9.24 0.40
CA CYS A 259 3.97 9.35 -1.05
C CYS A 259 5.15 10.23 -1.47
N THR A 260 5.32 11.39 -0.82
CA THR A 260 6.40 12.34 -1.16
C THR A 260 7.77 11.76 -0.81
N VAL A 261 7.90 11.11 0.36
CA VAL A 261 9.13 10.45 0.79
C VAL A 261 9.48 9.29 -0.14
N THR A 262 8.49 8.50 -0.56
CA THR A 262 8.68 7.39 -1.51
C THR A 262 9.17 7.88 -2.86
N ASN A 263 8.59 8.96 -3.40
CA ASN A 263 9.01 9.55 -4.66
C ASN A 263 10.43 10.11 -4.59
N LYS A 264 10.74 10.88 -3.54
CA LYS A 264 12.10 11.41 -3.32
C LYS A 264 13.14 10.28 -3.20
N TYR A 265 12.77 9.20 -2.50
CA TYR A 265 13.63 8.03 -2.33
C TYR A 265 13.88 7.32 -3.66
N PHE A 266 12.81 7.12 -4.43
CA PHE A 266 12.90 6.50 -5.75
C PHE A 266 13.83 7.30 -6.68
N GLU A 267 13.72 8.63 -6.71
CA GLU A 267 14.65 9.48 -7.49
C GLU A 267 16.11 9.28 -7.09
N ASP A 268 16.42 9.16 -5.79
CA ASP A 268 17.79 8.96 -5.33
C ASP A 268 18.33 7.57 -5.73
N VAL A 269 17.47 6.54 -5.65
CA VAL A 269 17.82 5.18 -6.10
C VAL A 269 17.96 5.12 -7.63
N GLN A 270 17.12 5.84 -8.37
CA GLN A 270 17.19 5.94 -9.82
C GLN A 270 18.46 6.66 -10.27
N TYR A 271 18.86 7.72 -9.55
CA TYR A 271 20.14 8.39 -9.77
C TYR A 271 21.31 7.42 -9.60
N LEU A 272 21.33 6.62 -8.52
CA LEU A 272 22.33 5.55 -8.35
C LEU A 272 22.28 4.58 -9.53
N TYR A 273 21.11 4.10 -9.91
CA TYR A 273 20.97 3.18 -11.02
C TYR A 273 21.60 3.72 -12.32
N TRP A 274 21.34 4.97 -12.69
CA TRP A 274 21.93 5.59 -13.88
C TRP A 274 23.45 5.72 -13.80
N ILE A 275 24.00 6.10 -12.64
CA ILE A 275 25.44 6.11 -12.43
C ILE A 275 26.03 4.73 -12.69
N PHE A 276 25.44 3.69 -12.11
CA PHE A 276 25.95 2.32 -12.27
C PHE A 276 25.81 1.81 -13.71
N GLN A 277 24.73 2.16 -14.39
CA GLN A 277 24.54 1.80 -15.79
C GLN A 277 25.51 2.52 -16.72
N PHE A 278 25.68 3.83 -16.58
CA PHE A 278 26.41 4.64 -17.56
C PHE A 278 27.88 4.83 -17.22
N HIS A 279 28.23 4.97 -15.93
CA HIS A 279 29.61 5.14 -15.50
C HIS A 279 30.31 3.81 -15.25
N PHE A 280 29.64 2.87 -14.59
CA PHE A 280 30.21 1.55 -14.26
C PHE A 280 29.83 0.43 -15.24
N HIS A 281 29.06 0.74 -16.28
CA HIS A 281 28.61 -0.21 -17.31
C HIS A 281 27.93 -1.47 -16.76
N VAL A 282 27.26 -1.35 -15.61
CA VAL A 282 26.51 -2.46 -15.01
C VAL A 282 25.29 -2.78 -15.87
N LYS A 283 25.16 -4.06 -16.25
CA LYS A 283 23.98 -4.57 -16.95
C LYS A 283 22.95 -5.06 -15.94
N TYR A 284 21.75 -4.51 -16.03
CA TYR A 284 20.62 -4.92 -15.21
C TYR A 284 19.77 -5.96 -15.93
N LYS A 285 19.09 -6.80 -15.14
CA LYS A 285 18.10 -7.75 -15.65
C LYS A 285 16.95 -6.99 -16.34
N ASN A 286 16.37 -7.60 -17.37
CA ASN A 286 15.42 -6.98 -18.29
C ASN A 286 14.22 -6.37 -17.56
N LEU A 287 13.62 -7.13 -16.64
CA LEU A 287 12.53 -6.62 -15.81
C LEU A 287 12.93 -5.38 -15.01
N VAL A 288 14.10 -5.40 -14.36
CA VAL A 288 14.58 -4.26 -13.55
C VAL A 288 14.78 -3.04 -14.44
N ALA A 289 15.41 -3.22 -15.60
CA ALA A 289 15.64 -2.13 -16.56
C ALA A 289 14.35 -1.51 -17.11
N SER A 290 13.23 -2.27 -17.13
CA SER A 290 11.93 -1.79 -17.62
C SER A 290 11.09 -1.03 -16.59
N VAL A 291 11.45 -1.08 -15.30
CA VAL A 291 10.63 -0.52 -14.20
C VAL A 291 11.33 0.57 -13.40
N ILE A 292 12.58 0.92 -13.75
CA ILE A 292 13.42 1.88 -13.04
C ILE A 292 13.65 3.14 -13.87
#